data_AF-A0A933EKR8-F1
#
_entry.id   AF-A0A933EKR8-F1
#
_cell.length_a   1.000
_cell.length_b   1.000
_cell.length_c   1.000
_cell.angle_alpha   90.00
_cell.angle_beta   90.00
_cell.angle_gamma   90.00
#
_symmetry.space_group_name_H-M   'P 1'
#
loop_
_entity.id
_entity.type
_entity.pdbx_description
1 polymer ?
#
loop_
_entity_poly.entity_id
_entity_poly.type
_entity_poly.pdbx_seq_one_letter_code
_entity_poly.pdbx_strand_id
1 'polypeptide(L)'
;MDHIALSCSDVAQGAALLGEVGYHVRFVERDLFNHPAKRPFLRRYAATHSVAYCGLEGAISIELTRHEAPLGQGVSPYQVLLAGAPDDVSPWQESLPPSWASVWRRAIGCGEPVAARWHPFSAQLWYDAQSHVAPSGSVQALLLPVANRAASEAFWVSGLGCRVVGRSTEEDAWGWVRLSFSGPVTSWSVEVVLAEVDRRGGLPHLDDPGFPCLAVISNRLARDMETALRAGAREASEEFPLEVGGKTLKIVLVRGPDGELVEMLGF
;
A
#
# COMPACT_ATOMS: atom_id res chain seq x y z
N MET A 1 -3.86 -2.85 10.58
CA MET A 1 -3.26 -3.06 9.24
C MET A 1 -2.48 -4.36 9.28
N ASP A 2 -2.37 -5.06 8.14
CA ASP A 2 -1.63 -6.32 8.03
C ASP A 2 -0.34 -6.13 7.21
N HIS A 3 -0.49 -5.86 5.91
CA HIS A 3 0.61 -5.72 4.97
C HIS A 3 0.33 -4.69 3.88
N ILE A 4 1.37 -4.29 3.15
CA ILE A 4 1.26 -3.59 1.86
C ILE A 4 1.72 -4.55 0.75
N ALA A 5 0.93 -4.67 -0.31
CA ALA A 5 1.30 -5.49 -1.46
C ALA A 5 2.32 -4.74 -2.32
N LEU A 6 3.29 -5.46 -2.88
CA LEU A 6 4.30 -4.98 -3.82
C LEU A 6 4.33 -5.92 -5.04
N SER A 7 3.95 -5.40 -6.20
CA SER A 7 3.96 -6.16 -7.44
C SER A 7 5.38 -6.47 -7.90
N CYS A 8 5.62 -7.70 -8.35
CA CYS A 8 6.92 -8.11 -8.86
C CYS A 8 6.81 -9.10 -10.03
N SER A 9 7.91 -9.23 -10.79
CA SER A 9 8.04 -10.22 -11.86
C SER A 9 8.57 -11.58 -11.38
N ASP A 10 9.21 -11.61 -10.21
CA ASP A 10 9.77 -12.81 -9.57
C ASP A 10 9.71 -12.64 -8.04
N VAL A 11 8.88 -13.46 -7.38
CA VAL A 11 8.70 -13.39 -5.92
C VAL A 11 9.93 -13.84 -5.13
N ALA A 12 10.73 -14.78 -5.67
CA ALA A 12 11.91 -15.28 -4.97
C ALA A 12 13.05 -14.26 -5.02
N GLN A 13 13.27 -13.67 -6.20
CA GLN A 13 14.22 -12.56 -6.33
C GLN A 13 13.79 -11.36 -5.49
N GLY A 14 12.52 -10.97 -5.57
CA GLY A 14 11.99 -9.86 -4.77
C GLY A 14 12.17 -10.08 -3.27
N ALA A 15 11.93 -11.31 -2.79
CA ALA A 15 12.05 -11.65 -1.38
C ALA A 15 13.51 -11.60 -0.91
N ALA A 16 14.47 -12.00 -1.75
CA ALA A 16 15.89 -11.84 -1.45
C ALA A 16 16.29 -10.38 -1.28
N LEU A 17 15.80 -9.49 -2.16
CA LEU A 17 16.07 -8.05 -2.09
C LEU A 17 15.42 -7.37 -0.88
N LEU A 18 14.21 -7.80 -0.49
CA LEU A 18 13.62 -7.36 0.78
C LEU A 18 14.47 -7.81 1.99
N GLY A 19 15.14 -8.97 1.86
CA GLY A 19 16.14 -9.46 2.81
C GLY A 19 17.31 -8.52 3.01
N GLU A 20 17.82 -7.91 1.94
CA GLU A 20 18.95 -6.97 1.99
C GLU A 20 18.61 -5.70 2.78
N VAL A 21 17.33 -5.30 2.81
CA VAL A 21 16.84 -4.15 3.59
C VAL A 21 16.23 -4.55 4.95
N GLY A 22 16.42 -5.80 5.37
CA GLY A 22 16.16 -6.28 6.73
C GLY A 22 14.87 -7.07 6.93
N TYR A 23 14.04 -7.28 5.91
CA TYR A 23 12.86 -8.14 6.05
C TYR A 23 13.27 -9.62 6.07
N HIS A 24 12.54 -10.44 6.81
CA HIS A 24 12.66 -11.89 6.73
C HIS A 24 11.48 -12.48 5.96
N VAL A 25 11.78 -13.46 5.12
CA VAL A 25 10.75 -14.23 4.41
C VAL A 25 10.05 -15.14 5.42
N ARG A 26 8.72 -15.01 5.53
CA ARG A 26 7.89 -15.89 6.36
C ARG A 26 7.48 -17.14 5.58
N PHE A 27 7.05 -16.96 4.34
CA PHE A 27 6.77 -18.05 3.41
C PHE A 27 6.82 -17.54 1.96
N VAL A 28 6.95 -18.49 1.03
CA VAL A 28 6.81 -18.28 -0.42
C VAL A 28 5.88 -19.35 -0.94
N GLU A 29 4.86 -18.96 -1.69
CA GLU A 29 3.91 -19.88 -2.30
C GLU A 29 3.76 -19.55 -3.78
N ARG A 30 3.77 -20.59 -4.60
CA ARG A 30 3.70 -20.50 -6.06
C ARG A 30 2.43 -21.18 -6.54
N ASP A 31 1.96 -20.74 -7.70
CA ASP A 31 0.81 -21.32 -8.37
C ASP A 31 -0.47 -21.34 -7.50
N LEU A 32 -0.61 -20.35 -6.62
CA LEU A 32 -1.80 -20.17 -5.79
C LEU A 32 -3.00 -19.85 -6.67
N PHE A 33 -4.14 -20.45 -6.34
CA PHE A 33 -5.38 -20.18 -7.03
C PHE A 33 -5.77 -18.71 -6.90
N ASN A 34 -5.85 -18.01 -8.03
CA ASN A 34 -6.26 -16.62 -8.08
C ASN A 34 -7.78 -16.55 -8.25
N HIS A 35 -8.52 -16.26 -7.17
CA HIS A 35 -9.98 -16.32 -7.21
C HIS A 35 -10.58 -15.39 -8.31
N PRO A 36 -11.56 -15.84 -9.11
CA PRO A 36 -12.17 -15.04 -10.17
C PRO A 36 -12.77 -13.70 -9.72
N ALA A 37 -13.14 -13.56 -8.45
CA ALA A 37 -13.60 -12.31 -7.87
C ALA A 37 -12.55 -11.18 -7.94
N LYS A 38 -11.25 -11.49 -8.11
CA LYS A 38 -10.18 -10.50 -8.32
C LYS A 38 -10.19 -9.90 -9.74
N ARG A 39 -10.94 -10.47 -10.71
CA ARG A 39 -10.96 -10.02 -12.12
C ARG A 39 -11.22 -8.52 -12.32
N PRO A 40 -12.18 -7.87 -11.63
CA PRO A 40 -12.42 -6.43 -11.80
C PRO A 40 -11.25 -5.55 -11.33
N PHE A 41 -10.35 -6.11 -10.51
CA PHE A 41 -9.23 -5.41 -9.89
C PHE A 41 -7.90 -5.67 -10.59
N LEU A 42 -7.89 -6.47 -11.67
CA LEU A 42 -6.72 -6.86 -12.44
C LEU A 42 -6.86 -6.38 -13.89
N ARG A 43 -5.78 -5.90 -14.51
CA ARG A 43 -5.78 -5.65 -15.96
C ARG A 43 -5.83 -6.96 -16.72
N ARG A 44 -5.09 -7.96 -16.24
CA ARG A 44 -4.96 -9.28 -16.87
C ARG A 44 -5.08 -10.36 -15.80
N TYR A 45 -6.24 -10.99 -15.78
CA TYR A 45 -6.46 -12.13 -14.90
C TYR A 45 -5.70 -13.37 -15.39
N ALA A 46 -4.87 -13.94 -14.52
CA ALA A 46 -4.36 -15.30 -14.61
C ALA A 46 -5.05 -16.18 -13.56
N ALA A 47 -5.22 -17.48 -13.84
CA ALA A 47 -5.86 -18.43 -12.93
C ALA A 47 -5.04 -18.71 -11.67
N THR A 48 -3.74 -18.42 -11.72
CA THR A 48 -2.83 -18.53 -10.59
C THR A 48 -2.02 -17.27 -10.39
N HIS A 49 -1.44 -17.12 -9.20
CA HIS A 49 -0.40 -16.14 -8.90
C HIS A 49 0.64 -16.74 -7.96
N SER A 50 1.77 -16.08 -7.78
CA SER A 50 2.75 -16.42 -6.74
C SER A 50 2.82 -15.30 -5.72
N VAL A 51 3.05 -15.65 -4.45
CA VAL A 51 3.21 -14.68 -3.36
C VAL A 51 4.44 -15.00 -2.51
N ALA A 52 5.02 -13.97 -1.90
CA ALA A 52 5.95 -14.12 -0.79
C ALA A 52 5.62 -13.11 0.30
N TYR A 53 5.45 -13.58 1.53
CA TYR A 53 5.14 -12.71 2.67
C TYR A 53 6.41 -12.42 3.47
N CYS A 54 6.81 -11.15 3.50
CA CYS A 54 8.04 -10.69 4.11
C CYS A 54 7.72 -9.81 5.31
N GLY A 55 8.20 -10.18 6.49
CA GLY A 55 7.96 -9.43 7.71
C GLY A 55 9.22 -8.72 8.19
N LEU A 56 9.05 -7.68 8.99
CA LEU A 56 10.13 -7.03 9.71
C LEU A 56 9.62 -6.65 11.10
N GLU A 57 10.42 -6.90 12.14
CA GLU A 57 10.01 -6.58 13.51
C GLU A 57 9.80 -5.07 13.68
N GLY A 58 8.65 -4.68 14.23
CA GLY A 58 8.31 -3.28 14.43
C GLY A 58 7.89 -2.52 13.16
N ALA A 59 7.71 -3.20 12.04
CA ALA A 59 7.25 -2.61 10.79
C ALA A 59 6.03 -3.36 10.23
N ILE A 60 5.31 -2.72 9.31
CA ILE A 60 4.31 -3.39 8.48
C ILE A 60 5.00 -4.45 7.61
N SER A 61 4.33 -5.59 7.37
CA SER A 61 4.83 -6.60 6.43
C SER A 61 4.64 -6.15 4.98
N ILE A 62 5.42 -6.74 4.07
CA ILE A 62 5.28 -6.57 2.62
C ILE A 62 4.91 -7.91 2.00
N GLU A 63 3.83 -7.95 1.22
CA GLU A 63 3.48 -9.09 0.39
C GLU A 63 3.94 -8.86 -1.05
N LEU A 64 4.89 -9.64 -1.52
CA LEU A 64 5.27 -9.66 -2.92
C LEU A 64 4.27 -10.47 -3.71
N THR A 65 3.71 -9.92 -4.79
CA THR A 65 2.76 -10.63 -5.64
C THR A 65 3.17 -10.61 -7.10
N ARG A 66 3.13 -11.80 -7.73
CA ARG A 66 3.33 -11.99 -9.17
C ARG A 66 2.07 -12.61 -9.78
N HIS A 67 1.36 -11.85 -10.61
CA HIS A 67 0.10 -12.28 -11.25
C HIS A 67 0.27 -13.08 -12.56
N GLU A 68 1.44 -13.70 -12.80
CA GLU A 68 1.84 -14.44 -14.02
C GLU A 68 1.81 -13.66 -15.36
N ALA A 69 0.95 -12.65 -15.49
CA ALA A 69 0.97 -11.68 -16.57
C ALA A 69 2.11 -10.66 -16.37
N PRO A 70 2.64 -10.08 -17.46
CA PRO A 70 3.53 -8.92 -17.35
C PRO A 70 2.84 -7.80 -16.59
N LEU A 71 3.61 -7.10 -15.75
CA LEU A 71 3.12 -5.93 -15.02
C LEU A 71 2.45 -4.93 -15.96
N GLY A 72 1.43 -4.26 -15.43
CA GLY A 72 0.73 -3.18 -16.11
C GLY A 72 1.64 -1.98 -16.41
N GLN A 73 1.04 -0.97 -17.03
CA GLN A 73 1.67 0.34 -17.25
C GLN A 73 1.02 1.44 -16.39
N GLY A 74 0.18 1.05 -15.42
CA GLY A 74 -0.42 1.99 -14.48
C GLY A 74 0.57 2.47 -13.44
N VAL A 75 0.08 3.36 -12.58
CA VAL A 75 0.83 3.89 -11.44
C VAL A 75 0.18 3.37 -10.17
N SER A 76 0.99 2.82 -9.28
CA SER A 76 0.57 2.44 -7.93
C SER A 76 -0.09 3.62 -7.21
N PRO A 77 -1.26 3.43 -6.56
CA PRO A 77 -1.92 4.50 -5.82
C PRO A 77 -1.15 4.85 -4.55
N TYR A 78 -0.49 3.87 -3.91
CA TYR A 78 0.28 4.10 -2.70
C TYR A 78 1.72 4.49 -3.06
N GLN A 79 2.14 5.61 -2.51
CA GLN A 79 3.54 6.03 -2.47
C GLN A 79 4.09 5.69 -1.09
N VAL A 80 5.23 5.01 -1.06
CA VAL A 80 5.81 4.48 0.17
C VAL A 80 6.99 5.33 0.60
N LEU A 81 7.06 5.68 1.87
CA LEU A 81 8.25 6.26 2.49
C LEU A 81 8.99 5.17 3.29
N LEU A 82 10.22 4.89 2.90
CA LEU A 82 11.14 4.02 3.63
C LEU A 82 12.02 4.82 4.60
N ALA A 83 12.45 4.18 5.67
CA ALA A 83 13.37 4.76 6.65
C ALA A 83 14.81 4.98 6.12
N GLY A 84 15.11 4.59 4.90
CA GLY A 84 16.42 4.74 4.31
C GLY A 84 16.47 4.13 2.92
N ALA A 85 17.53 4.42 2.19
CA ALA A 85 17.69 3.95 0.82
C ALA A 85 17.87 2.42 0.80
N PRO A 86 17.13 1.70 -0.05
CA PRO A 86 17.53 0.38 -0.52
C PRO A 86 18.80 0.49 -1.37
N ASP A 87 19.57 -0.60 -1.48
CA ASP A 87 20.81 -0.61 -2.25
C ASP A 87 20.59 -0.45 -3.77
N ASP A 88 19.50 -1.01 -4.31
CA ASP A 88 19.19 -1.00 -5.75
C ASP A 88 18.11 0.04 -6.13
N VAL A 89 18.39 1.30 -5.85
CA VAL A 89 17.54 2.42 -6.26
C VAL A 89 18.23 3.36 -7.24
N SER A 90 17.45 3.88 -8.17
CA SER A 90 17.86 4.96 -9.07
C SER A 90 17.04 6.23 -8.80
N PRO A 91 17.62 7.44 -8.97
CA PRO A 91 16.85 8.68 -8.87
C PRO A 91 15.64 8.66 -9.79
N TRP A 92 14.47 9.03 -9.27
CA TRP A 92 13.28 9.16 -10.10
C TRP A 92 13.24 10.56 -10.73
N GLN A 93 13.40 10.63 -12.05
CA GLN A 93 13.59 11.88 -12.80
C GLN A 93 12.31 12.42 -13.46
N GLU A 94 11.18 11.73 -13.38
CA GLU A 94 9.92 12.25 -13.91
C GLU A 94 9.45 13.42 -13.03
N SER A 95 8.59 14.30 -13.58
CA SER A 95 8.08 15.46 -12.85
C SER A 95 7.12 15.05 -11.74
N LEU A 96 7.69 14.59 -10.63
CA LEU A 96 7.02 14.57 -9.35
C LEU A 96 6.54 15.99 -9.05
N PRO A 97 5.32 16.17 -8.51
CA PRO A 97 4.95 17.48 -8.04
C PRO A 97 5.98 17.87 -6.96
N PRO A 98 6.71 18.99 -7.10
CA PRO A 98 7.80 19.36 -6.21
C PRO A 98 7.41 19.43 -4.72
N SER A 99 6.11 19.46 -4.46
CA SER A 99 5.48 19.52 -3.14
C SER A 99 5.49 18.22 -2.35
N TRP A 100 5.70 17.05 -2.94
CA TRP A 100 5.57 15.78 -2.20
C TRP A 100 6.61 15.64 -1.10
N ALA A 101 7.84 16.07 -1.39
CA ALA A 101 8.89 16.18 -0.37
C ALA A 101 8.51 17.11 0.79
N SER A 102 7.69 18.14 0.54
CA SER A 102 7.17 19.01 1.61
C SER A 102 6.06 18.36 2.42
N VAL A 103 5.17 17.60 1.77
CA VAL A 103 4.11 16.84 2.45
C VAL A 103 4.74 15.80 3.37
N TRP A 104 5.73 15.04 2.91
CA TRP A 104 6.43 14.07 3.76
C TRP A 104 7.06 14.72 5.00
N ARG A 105 7.80 15.81 4.81
CA ARG A 105 8.43 16.54 5.92
C ARG A 105 7.41 17.09 6.91
N ARG A 106 6.28 17.64 6.44
CA ARG A 106 5.28 18.27 7.32
C ARG A 106 4.33 17.28 7.97
N ALA A 107 3.87 16.27 7.24
CA ALA A 107 2.93 15.28 7.73
C ALA A 107 3.63 14.22 8.61
N ILE A 108 4.77 13.69 8.17
CA ILE A 108 5.46 12.59 8.85
C ILE A 108 6.61 13.09 9.72
N GLY A 109 7.27 14.19 9.34
CA GLY A 109 8.45 14.68 10.07
C GLY A 109 9.75 14.01 9.65
N CYS A 110 9.81 13.42 8.44
CA CYS A 110 11.07 12.90 7.89
C CYS A 110 12.08 14.02 7.63
N GLY A 111 13.38 13.71 7.62
CA GLY A 111 14.43 14.71 7.41
C GLY A 111 14.53 15.16 5.96
N GLU A 112 14.97 14.25 5.09
CA GLU A 112 15.24 14.53 3.68
C GLU A 112 14.61 13.44 2.80
N PRO A 113 13.32 13.58 2.42
CA PRO A 113 12.66 12.61 1.58
C PRO A 113 13.19 12.71 0.15
N VAL A 114 13.77 11.61 -0.35
CA VAL A 114 14.30 11.47 -1.69
C VAL A 114 13.43 10.50 -2.49
N ALA A 115 12.99 10.94 -3.67
CA ALA A 115 12.23 10.12 -4.59
C ALA A 115 13.14 9.20 -5.40
N ALA A 116 12.74 7.94 -5.52
CA ALA A 116 13.51 6.93 -6.23
C ALA A 116 12.63 5.91 -6.94
N ARG A 117 13.26 5.18 -7.86
CA ARG A 117 12.72 3.97 -8.47
C ARG A 117 13.48 2.77 -7.93
N TRP A 118 12.75 1.82 -7.35
CA TRP A 118 13.31 0.60 -6.79
C TRP A 118 13.29 -0.51 -7.83
N HIS A 119 14.48 -0.98 -8.18
CA HIS A 119 14.66 -2.11 -9.08
C HIS A 119 14.69 -3.42 -8.28
N PRO A 120 14.16 -4.53 -8.82
CA PRO A 120 13.53 -4.71 -10.14
C PRO A 120 12.01 -4.46 -10.12
N PHE A 121 11.43 -4.03 -8.99
CA PHE A 121 9.99 -3.86 -8.83
C PHE A 121 9.37 -2.83 -9.78
N SER A 122 10.19 -1.98 -10.39
CA SER A 122 9.74 -0.79 -11.13
C SER A 122 8.84 0.10 -10.25
N ALA A 123 9.04 0.02 -8.93
CA ALA A 123 8.24 0.71 -7.94
C ALA A 123 8.74 2.13 -7.75
N GLN A 124 7.83 3.10 -7.75
CA GLN A 124 8.11 4.46 -7.30
C GLN A 124 8.01 4.48 -5.78
N LEU A 125 9.01 5.03 -5.11
CA LEU A 125 9.03 5.19 -3.67
C LEU A 125 9.79 6.43 -3.23
N TRP A 126 9.74 6.68 -1.94
CA TRP A 126 10.52 7.67 -1.23
C TRP A 126 11.35 6.99 -0.14
N TYR A 127 12.49 7.56 0.18
CA TYR A 127 13.23 7.21 1.38
C TYR A 127 13.72 8.46 2.10
N ASP A 128 13.86 8.39 3.42
CA ASP A 128 14.45 9.47 4.21
C ASP A 128 15.98 9.33 4.25
N ALA A 129 16.70 10.18 3.50
CA ALA A 129 18.16 10.16 3.41
C ALA A 129 18.86 10.53 4.73
N GLN A 130 18.13 11.11 5.67
CA GLN A 130 18.64 11.51 6.99
C GLN A 130 18.07 10.67 8.13
N SER A 131 17.31 9.62 7.84
CA SER A 131 16.73 8.83 8.91
C SER A 131 17.79 8.09 9.70
N HIS A 132 17.59 8.06 11.02
CA HIS A 132 18.34 7.25 11.95
C HIS A 132 17.51 6.05 12.45
N VAL A 133 16.33 5.84 11.86
CA VAL A 133 15.42 4.75 12.20
C VAL A 133 15.99 3.46 11.61
N ALA A 134 16.32 2.50 12.48
CA ALA A 134 16.73 1.17 12.07
C ALA A 134 15.54 0.19 12.11
N PRO A 135 15.42 -0.72 11.13
CA PRO A 135 16.27 -0.82 9.93
C PRO A 135 15.83 0.17 8.83
N SER A 136 16.78 0.51 7.94
CA SER A 136 16.58 1.45 6.82
C SER A 136 15.46 1.00 5.86
N GLY A 137 15.22 -0.30 5.69
CA GLY A 137 14.15 -0.81 4.83
C GLY A 137 12.73 -0.67 5.38
N SER A 138 12.56 -0.28 6.64
CA SER A 138 11.22 -0.22 7.24
C SER A 138 10.32 0.79 6.53
N VAL A 139 9.09 0.39 6.23
CA VAL A 139 8.07 1.31 5.72
C VAL A 139 7.60 2.18 6.88
N GLN A 140 7.86 3.49 6.77
CA GLN A 140 7.48 4.47 7.79
C GLN A 140 6.05 4.98 7.59
N ALA A 141 5.68 5.27 6.33
CA ALA A 141 4.40 5.86 6.01
C ALA A 141 3.98 5.57 4.57
N LEU A 142 2.69 5.71 4.32
CA LEU A 142 2.07 5.64 3.00
C LEU A 142 1.48 7.01 2.66
N LEU A 143 1.54 7.42 1.41
CA LEU A 143 0.85 8.60 0.90
C LEU A 143 -0.04 8.18 -0.26
N LEU A 144 -1.29 8.64 -0.18
CA LEU A 144 -2.32 8.50 -1.18
C LEU A 144 -2.68 9.88 -1.75
N PRO A 145 -2.40 10.13 -3.04
CA PRO A 145 -2.93 11.30 -3.72
C PRO A 145 -4.43 11.14 -3.94
N VAL A 146 -5.21 12.12 -3.50
CA VAL A 146 -6.68 12.10 -3.55
C VAL A 146 -7.22 13.36 -4.20
N ALA A 147 -8.28 13.26 -5.01
CA ALA A 147 -8.87 14.44 -5.66
C ALA A 147 -9.92 15.15 -4.79
N ASN A 148 -10.44 14.47 -3.76
CA ASN A 148 -11.35 15.07 -2.80
C ASN A 148 -11.00 14.56 -1.41
N ARG A 149 -10.21 15.35 -0.67
CA ARG A 149 -9.71 14.94 0.64
C ARG A 149 -10.82 14.58 1.62
N ALA A 150 -11.94 15.31 1.60
CA ALA A 150 -13.04 15.07 2.54
C ALA A 150 -13.74 13.73 2.29
N ALA A 151 -13.97 13.38 1.02
CA ALA A 151 -14.55 12.09 0.66
C ALA A 151 -13.64 10.92 1.04
N SER A 152 -12.34 11.05 0.77
CA SER A 152 -11.35 10.02 1.11
C SER A 152 -11.19 9.92 2.63
N GLU A 153 -11.11 11.04 3.36
CA GLU A 153 -11.10 11.04 4.83
C GLU A 153 -12.33 10.31 5.39
N ALA A 154 -13.53 10.55 4.85
CA ALA A 154 -14.74 9.86 5.28
C ALA A 154 -14.65 8.34 5.05
N PHE A 155 -14.17 7.91 3.88
CA PHE A 155 -13.92 6.50 3.58
C PHE A 155 -12.94 5.86 4.55
N TRP A 156 -11.77 6.46 4.76
CA TRP A 156 -10.73 5.89 5.63
C TRP A 156 -11.15 5.90 7.11
N VAL A 157 -11.75 6.99 7.60
CA VAL A 157 -12.15 7.12 9.01
C VAL A 157 -13.42 6.33 9.31
N SER A 158 -14.48 6.54 8.54
CA SER A 158 -15.79 5.92 8.82
C SER A 158 -15.91 4.53 8.22
N GLY A 159 -15.30 4.30 7.06
CA GLY A 159 -15.33 3.01 6.35
C GLY A 159 -14.32 2.00 6.90
N LEU A 160 -13.08 2.45 7.14
CA LEU A 160 -11.96 1.56 7.55
C LEU A 160 -11.54 1.73 9.02
N GLY A 161 -12.20 2.63 9.76
CA GLY A 161 -11.95 2.81 11.20
C GLY A 161 -10.64 3.52 11.53
N CYS A 162 -10.03 4.24 10.60
CA CYS A 162 -8.85 5.05 10.87
C CYS A 162 -9.16 6.21 11.82
N ARG A 163 -8.11 6.74 12.46
CA ARG A 163 -8.18 7.97 13.28
C ARG A 163 -7.37 9.06 12.63
N VAL A 164 -7.87 10.28 12.69
CA VAL A 164 -7.10 11.45 12.27
C VAL A 164 -6.13 11.84 13.37
N VAL A 165 -4.85 11.94 13.01
CA VAL A 165 -3.74 12.27 13.91
C VAL A 165 -2.97 13.52 13.49
N GLY A 166 -3.34 14.15 12.38
CA GLY A 166 -2.74 15.38 11.90
C GLY A 166 -3.48 15.93 10.68
N ARG A 167 -3.39 17.24 10.45
CA ARG A 167 -3.93 17.91 9.26
C ARG A 167 -3.00 19.04 8.85
N SER A 168 -3.05 19.37 7.57
CA SER A 168 -2.42 20.56 7.02
C SER A 168 -3.04 21.85 7.60
N THR A 169 -2.25 22.91 7.66
CA THR A 169 -2.72 24.27 7.98
C THR A 169 -3.00 25.06 6.71
N GLU A 170 -3.53 26.28 6.83
CA GLU A 170 -3.72 27.20 5.69
C GLU A 170 -2.41 27.63 5.03
N GLU A 171 -1.28 27.49 5.72
CA GLU A 171 0.06 27.82 5.20
C GLU A 171 0.67 26.69 4.35
N ASP A 172 0.04 25.52 4.33
CA ASP A 172 0.47 24.42 3.48
C ASP A 172 0.02 24.68 2.04
N ALA A 173 0.95 24.51 1.10
CA ALA A 173 0.63 24.61 -0.32
C ALA A 173 -0.38 23.53 -0.78
N TRP A 174 -0.56 22.46 0.00
CA TRP A 174 -1.44 21.34 -0.31
C TRP A 174 -2.19 20.87 0.92
N GLY A 175 -3.49 20.64 0.75
CA GLY A 175 -4.32 20.04 1.79
C GLY A 175 -3.90 18.60 2.05
N TRP A 176 -3.58 18.25 3.29
CA TRP A 176 -3.32 16.87 3.68
C TRP A 176 -3.99 16.51 5.01
N VAL A 177 -4.24 15.21 5.20
CA VAL A 177 -4.69 14.63 6.48
C VAL A 177 -3.89 13.38 6.76
N ARG A 178 -3.40 13.25 8.00
CA ARG A 178 -2.63 12.10 8.48
C ARG A 178 -3.52 11.20 9.31
N LEU A 179 -3.49 9.92 8.98
CA LEU A 179 -4.35 8.89 9.52
C LEU A 179 -3.51 7.80 10.17
N SER A 180 -4.05 7.22 11.25
CA SER A 180 -3.48 6.04 11.90
C SER A 180 -4.54 4.95 12.09
N PHE A 181 -4.10 3.70 12.08
CA PHE A 181 -4.95 2.56 12.43
C PHE A 181 -4.87 2.28 13.92
N SER A 182 -6.03 2.12 14.58
CA SER A 182 -6.06 1.54 15.91
C SER A 182 -5.93 0.02 15.81
N GLY A 183 -4.70 -0.49 15.68
CA GLY A 183 -4.41 -1.91 15.75
C GLY A 183 -4.17 -2.37 17.19
N PRO A 184 -4.47 -3.64 17.53
CA PRO A 184 -4.13 -4.20 18.84
C PRO A 184 -2.62 -4.35 19.05
N VAL A 185 -1.84 -4.33 17.97
CA VAL A 185 -0.38 -4.38 17.97
C VAL A 185 0.15 -3.01 17.59
N THR A 186 0.62 -2.24 18.57
CA THR A 186 1.13 -0.87 18.38
C THR A 186 2.40 -0.83 17.53
N SER A 187 3.18 -1.90 17.52
CA SER A 187 4.38 -2.05 16.70
C SER A 187 4.10 -2.25 15.21
N TRP A 188 2.84 -2.37 14.78
CA TRP A 188 2.43 -2.41 13.36
C TRP A 188 1.76 -1.11 12.94
N SER A 189 2.18 0.02 13.51
CA SER A 189 1.66 1.33 13.16
C SER A 189 2.42 1.89 11.95
N VAL A 190 1.74 1.90 10.81
CA VAL A 190 2.11 2.75 9.69
C VAL A 190 1.03 3.82 9.55
N GLU A 191 1.48 5.04 9.26
CA GLU A 191 0.59 6.16 9.03
C GLU A 191 0.23 6.27 7.55
N VAL A 192 -1.00 6.67 7.27
CA VAL A 192 -1.48 6.95 5.90
C VAL A 192 -1.73 8.46 5.78
N VAL A 193 -1.10 9.09 4.80
CA VAL A 193 -1.29 10.50 4.48
C VAL A 193 -2.16 10.60 3.24
N LEU A 194 -3.32 11.24 3.35
CA LEU A 194 -4.12 11.62 2.18
C LEU A 194 -3.69 13.03 1.78
N ALA A 195 -3.16 13.18 0.57
CA ALA A 195 -2.71 14.46 0.03
C ALA A 195 -3.59 14.87 -1.15
N GLU A 196 -4.23 16.03 -1.05
CA GLU A 196 -5.13 16.51 -2.10
C GLU A 196 -4.35 16.88 -3.36
N VAL A 197 -4.86 16.51 -4.54
CA VAL A 197 -4.27 16.82 -5.85
C VAL A 197 -5.34 17.23 -6.86
N ASP A 198 -4.99 18.10 -7.81
CA ASP A 198 -5.95 18.64 -8.79
C ASP A 198 -6.53 17.59 -9.75
N ARG A 199 -5.76 16.51 -10.00
CA ARG A 199 -6.14 15.48 -10.97
C ARG A 199 -5.84 14.08 -10.45
N ARG A 200 -6.78 13.19 -10.71
CA ARG A 200 -6.62 11.76 -10.52
C ARG A 200 -5.65 11.18 -11.55
N GLY A 201 -4.88 10.18 -11.12
CA GLY A 201 -4.22 9.26 -12.03
C GLY A 201 -5.23 8.34 -12.74
N GLY A 202 -4.71 7.40 -13.52
CA GLY A 202 -5.51 6.30 -14.05
C GLY A 202 -6.07 5.40 -12.93
N LEU A 203 -7.03 4.54 -13.28
CA LEU A 203 -7.55 3.54 -12.35
C LEU A 203 -6.46 2.49 -12.05
N PRO A 204 -6.05 2.31 -10.78
CA PRO A 204 -5.00 1.35 -10.43
C PRO A 204 -5.56 -0.07 -10.40
N HIS A 205 -4.69 -1.05 -10.64
CA HIS A 205 -5.00 -2.49 -10.61
C HIS A 205 -3.97 -3.24 -9.75
N LEU A 206 -4.31 -4.43 -9.27
CA LEU A 206 -3.43 -5.27 -8.46
C LEU A 206 -2.16 -5.71 -9.20
N ASP A 207 -2.19 -5.73 -10.52
CA ASP A 207 -1.05 -6.07 -11.39
C ASP A 207 -0.32 -4.83 -11.93
N ASP A 208 -0.61 -3.64 -11.42
CA ASP A 208 0.20 -2.44 -11.70
C ASP A 208 1.53 -2.48 -10.91
N PRO A 209 2.62 -1.89 -11.48
CA PRO A 209 3.92 -1.83 -10.80
C PRO A 209 3.88 -0.98 -9.53
N GLY A 210 4.70 -1.33 -8.54
CA GLY A 210 4.75 -0.65 -7.25
C GLY A 210 3.87 -1.29 -6.19
N PHE A 211 3.22 -0.46 -5.36
CA PHE A 211 2.47 -0.88 -4.18
C PHE A 211 0.95 -0.78 -4.41
N PRO A 212 0.31 -1.68 -5.16
CA PRO A 212 -1.05 -1.46 -5.66
C PRO A 212 -2.14 -1.48 -4.58
N CYS A 213 -1.91 -2.17 -3.46
CA CYS A 213 -2.95 -2.55 -2.52
C CYS A 213 -2.45 -2.52 -1.08
N LEU A 214 -3.32 -2.08 -0.16
CA LEU A 214 -3.10 -2.13 1.28
C LEU A 214 -4.03 -3.14 1.94
N ALA A 215 -3.50 -4.02 2.78
CA ALA A 215 -4.30 -5.01 3.48
C ALA A 215 -4.61 -4.59 4.93
N VAL A 216 -5.87 -4.77 5.33
CA VAL A 216 -6.39 -4.46 6.66
C VAL A 216 -7.13 -5.64 7.24
N ILE A 217 -6.99 -5.85 8.54
CA ILE A 217 -7.67 -6.94 9.27
C ILE A 217 -9.06 -6.48 9.67
N SER A 218 -10.05 -7.35 9.44
CA SER A 218 -11.42 -7.17 9.90
C SER A 218 -11.86 -8.40 10.71
N ASN A 219 -12.60 -8.15 11.79
CA ASN A 219 -13.30 -9.19 12.55
C ASN A 219 -14.78 -9.32 12.16
N ARG A 220 -15.26 -8.48 11.24
CA ARG A 220 -16.65 -8.41 10.79
C ARG A 220 -16.69 -8.07 9.30
N LEU A 221 -16.02 -8.89 8.49
CA LEU A 221 -15.69 -8.63 7.09
C LEU A 221 -16.88 -8.10 6.26
N ALA A 222 -18.02 -8.81 6.29
CA ALA A 222 -19.22 -8.38 5.58
C ALA A 222 -19.75 -7.00 6.04
N ARG A 223 -19.75 -6.73 7.34
CA ARG A 223 -20.22 -5.44 7.89
C ARG A 223 -19.25 -4.31 7.56
N ASP A 224 -17.95 -4.57 7.61
CA ASP A 224 -16.92 -3.57 7.34
C ASP A 224 -16.89 -3.23 5.85
N MET A 225 -17.07 -4.22 4.96
CA MET A 225 -17.32 -4.00 3.53
C MET A 225 -18.54 -3.10 3.29
N GLU A 226 -19.69 -3.39 3.89
CA GLU A 226 -20.87 -2.53 3.76
C GLU A 226 -20.62 -1.11 4.28
N THR A 227 -19.85 -0.98 5.36
CA THR A 227 -19.53 0.31 5.96
C THR A 227 -18.60 1.11 5.05
N ALA A 228 -17.62 0.46 4.44
CA ALA A 228 -16.78 1.05 3.40
C ALA A 228 -17.59 1.52 2.18
N LEU A 229 -18.54 0.72 1.69
CA LEU A 229 -19.45 1.13 0.60
C LEU A 229 -20.30 2.35 0.99
N ARG A 230 -20.90 2.36 2.19
CA ARG A 230 -21.64 3.53 2.71
C ARG A 230 -20.75 4.77 2.89
N ALA A 231 -19.47 4.57 3.16
CA ALA A 231 -18.49 5.64 3.33
C ALA A 231 -17.84 6.12 2.01
N GLY A 232 -18.31 5.63 0.85
CA GLY A 232 -17.89 6.15 -0.45
C GLY A 232 -16.96 5.23 -1.26
N ALA A 233 -16.74 3.99 -0.83
CA ALA A 233 -16.10 3.00 -1.69
C ALA A 233 -16.92 2.81 -2.98
N ARG A 234 -16.23 2.69 -4.11
CA ARG A 234 -16.84 2.64 -5.45
C ARG A 234 -17.30 1.25 -5.84
N GLU A 235 -16.53 0.24 -5.45
CA GLU A 235 -16.81 -1.16 -5.73
C GLU A 235 -16.21 -2.04 -4.63
N ALA A 236 -16.79 -3.22 -4.48
CA ALA A 236 -16.26 -4.30 -3.64
C ALA A 236 -16.44 -5.63 -4.36
N SER A 237 -15.53 -6.58 -4.14
CA SER A 237 -15.72 -7.97 -4.54
C SER A 237 -16.77 -8.65 -3.65
N GLU A 238 -17.25 -9.81 -4.07
CA GLU A 238 -17.82 -10.77 -3.11
C GLU A 238 -16.74 -11.24 -2.13
N GLU A 239 -17.16 -11.79 -0.98
CA GLU A 239 -16.26 -12.49 -0.07
C GLU A 239 -15.79 -13.79 -0.72
N PHE A 240 -14.49 -14.04 -0.74
CA PHE A 240 -13.93 -15.29 -1.24
C PHE A 240 -12.84 -15.86 -0.31
N PRO A 241 -12.70 -17.19 -0.25
CA PRO A 241 -11.63 -17.82 0.49
C PRO A 241 -10.32 -17.82 -0.30
N LEU A 242 -9.19 -17.72 0.39
CA LEU A 242 -7.86 -17.99 -0.15
C LEU A 242 -7.06 -18.77 0.89
N GLU A 243 -6.45 -19.87 0.49
CA GLU A 243 -5.49 -20.59 1.32
C GLU A 243 -4.09 -20.06 1.04
N VAL A 244 -3.43 -19.53 2.07
CA VAL A 244 -2.09 -18.98 1.99
C VAL A 244 -1.34 -19.20 3.30
N GLY A 245 -0.09 -19.64 3.23
CA GLY A 245 0.73 -19.96 4.41
C GLY A 245 0.14 -21.06 5.29
N GLY A 246 -0.62 -21.99 4.69
CA GLY A 246 -1.36 -23.04 5.40
C GLY A 246 -2.55 -22.54 6.23
N LYS A 247 -3.05 -21.32 5.97
CA LYS A 247 -4.23 -20.74 6.61
C LYS A 247 -5.27 -20.39 5.55
N THR A 248 -6.54 -20.64 5.85
CA THR A 248 -7.64 -20.12 5.03
C THR A 248 -8.03 -18.73 5.53
N LEU A 249 -7.92 -17.74 4.66
CA LEU A 249 -8.37 -16.38 4.88
C LEU A 249 -9.68 -16.13 4.13
N LYS A 250 -10.54 -15.29 4.68
CA LYS A 250 -11.67 -14.70 3.97
C LYS A 250 -11.27 -13.32 3.48
N ILE A 251 -11.49 -13.03 2.21
CA ILE A 251 -11.00 -11.82 1.57
C ILE A 251 -12.15 -11.08 0.91
N VAL A 252 -12.14 -9.75 1.08
CA VAL A 252 -12.91 -8.81 0.25
C VAL A 252 -11.96 -7.75 -0.28
N LEU A 253 -12.00 -7.49 -1.58
CA LEU A 253 -11.32 -6.34 -2.20
C LEU A 253 -12.28 -5.17 -2.28
N VAL A 254 -11.81 -3.99 -1.89
CA VAL A 254 -12.58 -2.75 -1.94
C VAL A 254 -11.79 -1.70 -2.71
N ARG A 255 -12.49 -0.93 -3.55
CA ARG A 255 -11.92 0.24 -4.20
C ARG A 255 -12.43 1.52 -3.55
N GLY A 256 -11.50 2.34 -3.06
CA GLY A 256 -11.80 3.61 -2.41
C GLY A 256 -12.30 4.70 -3.36
N PRO A 257 -12.64 5.89 -2.81
CA PRO A 257 -13.19 7.01 -3.56
C PRO A 257 -12.29 7.55 -4.66
N ASP A 258 -10.97 7.35 -4.61
CA ASP A 258 -10.01 7.80 -5.64
C ASP A 258 -9.48 6.66 -6.50
N GLY A 259 -9.91 5.43 -6.23
CA GLY A 259 -9.58 4.24 -7.00
C GLY A 259 -8.55 3.35 -6.31
N GLU A 260 -7.98 3.77 -5.19
CA GLU A 260 -7.06 3.00 -4.38
C GLU A 260 -7.66 1.66 -3.94
N LEU A 261 -6.82 0.62 -3.88
CA LEU A 261 -7.26 -0.73 -3.54
C LEU A 261 -6.95 -1.04 -2.08
N VAL A 262 -7.94 -1.63 -1.41
CA VAL A 262 -7.81 -2.13 -0.03
C VAL A 262 -8.27 -3.57 -0.01
N GLU A 263 -7.44 -4.45 0.53
CA GLU A 263 -7.80 -5.84 0.80
C GLU A 263 -8.21 -5.97 2.27
N MET A 264 -9.42 -6.46 2.53
CA MET A 264 -9.91 -6.73 3.87
C MET A 264 -9.78 -8.22 4.17
N LEU A 265 -9.09 -8.55 5.26
CA LEU A 265 -8.79 -9.92 5.67
C LEU A 265 -9.60 -10.32 6.90
N GLY A 266 -10.40 -11.37 6.78
CA GLY A 266 -11.10 -12.04 7.87
C GLY A 266 -10.48 -13.39 8.20
N PHE A 267 -10.40 -13.72 9.50
CA PHE A 267 -9.87 -14.98 10.04
C PHE A 267 -10.99 -15.81 10.67
#